data_AF-A0A7X7N4Q5-F1
#
_entry.id   AF-A0A7X7N4Q5-F1
#
_cell.length_a   1.000
_cell.length_b   1.000
_cell.length_c   1.000
_cell.angle_alpha   90.00
_cell.angle_beta   90.00
_cell.angle_gamma   90.00
#
_symmetry.space_group_name_H-M   'P 1'
#
loop_
_entity.id
_entity.type
_entity.pdbx_description
1 polymer ?
#
loop_
_entity_poly.entity_id
_entity_poly.type
_entity_poly.pdbx_seq_one_letter_code
_entity_poly.pdbx_strand_id
1 'polypeptide(L)'
;MNITTIVLIFTLLLNAFITYLVYKSNPKRLINCIFSYLGINILIWNLIILFIVNAKNPVASEFWIRGAFITGSLVTLNLIALVYSIGEKNATFLKKKEFLFMVIIAVINFSLGFFPSFVKTVTVEQQGLNNLPHATYGWPFALYFVLFAAMGYYAIALLFKKLKTKKGLARAELQYILLGCFLGFTFVILCNFVLHLVLKTQILAQFSPLGVIILNGIIGYGIAKYKIMDVSVLMQKIISYFFLILFIFIFYNISLFSLRWFFASRLPSDSVLPDTLVLLIIVFIFEPTRRKINNFVNFSIFNLEYSQEDTLKGLEKVLYTVGDIRKFLEKCLKIVLEGLEVKEGILFFAKRVGHSRQIIIYQSLQSVDMPEEYVYPATIEQVFYKNPIPLIK
;
A
#
# COMPACT_ATOMS: atom_id res chain seq x y z
N MET A 1 32.60 -11.59 0.46
CA MET A 1 31.69 -10.43 0.60
C MET A 1 30.64 -10.79 1.64
N ASN A 2 30.36 -9.93 2.62
CA ASN A 2 29.42 -10.26 3.71
C ASN A 2 27.98 -10.37 3.16
N ILE A 3 27.16 -11.27 3.71
CA ILE A 3 25.77 -11.50 3.27
C ILE A 3 24.97 -10.19 3.36
N THR A 4 25.13 -9.43 4.44
CA THR A 4 24.55 -8.09 4.61
C THR A 4 24.87 -7.15 3.46
N THR A 5 26.12 -7.15 2.98
CA THR A 5 26.55 -6.30 1.85
C THR A 5 25.84 -6.71 0.55
N ILE A 6 25.71 -8.02 0.29
CA ILE A 6 24.96 -8.54 -0.88
C ILE A 6 23.50 -8.09 -0.81
N VAL A 7 22.85 -8.26 0.34
CA VAL A 7 21.45 -7.86 0.55
C VAL A 7 21.26 -6.35 0.36
N LEU A 8 22.17 -5.52 0.86
CA LEU A 8 22.13 -4.07 0.69
C LEU A 8 22.30 -3.64 -0.78
N ILE A 9 23.25 -4.26 -1.51
CA ILE A 9 23.44 -4.00 -2.95
C ILE A 9 22.19 -4.39 -3.73
N PHE A 10 21.65 -5.58 -3.47
CA PHE A 10 20.41 -6.04 -4.09
C PHE A 10 19.24 -5.09 -3.81
N THR A 11 19.10 -4.65 -2.56
CA THR A 11 18.10 -3.67 -2.12
C THR A 11 18.28 -2.33 -2.83
N LEU A 12 19.52 -1.87 -3.00
CA LEU A 12 19.84 -0.63 -3.69
C LEU A 12 19.42 -0.69 -5.16
N LEU A 13 19.82 -1.76 -5.87
CA LEU A 13 19.51 -1.97 -7.29
C LEU A 13 18.00 -2.07 -7.53
N LEU A 14 17.27 -2.85 -6.72
CA LEU A 14 15.82 -2.98 -6.86
C LEU A 14 15.09 -1.68 -6.56
N ASN A 15 15.47 -0.94 -5.52
CA ASN A 15 14.87 0.36 -5.24
C ASN A 15 15.15 1.37 -6.36
N ALA A 16 16.34 1.33 -6.97
CA ALA A 16 16.68 2.20 -8.09
C ALA A 16 15.81 1.87 -9.30
N PHE A 17 15.62 0.59 -9.58
CA PHE A 17 14.75 0.12 -10.65
C PHE A 17 13.28 0.53 -10.42
N ILE A 18 12.74 0.31 -9.22
CA ILE A 18 11.36 0.71 -8.88
C ILE A 18 11.20 2.23 -9.03
N THR A 19 12.12 3.01 -8.47
CA THR A 19 12.09 4.48 -8.54
C THR A 19 12.11 4.97 -9.99
N TYR A 20 12.98 4.39 -10.81
CA TYR A 20 13.07 4.70 -12.24
C TYR A 20 11.78 4.35 -13.00
N LEU A 21 11.20 3.17 -12.76
CA LEU A 21 9.94 2.75 -13.40
C LEU A 21 8.78 3.69 -13.05
N VAL A 22 8.64 4.08 -11.78
CA VAL A 22 7.59 5.00 -11.36
C VAL A 22 7.78 6.38 -11.99
N TYR A 23 9.01 6.90 -12.02
CA TYR A 23 9.30 8.15 -12.73
C TYR A 23 8.93 8.08 -14.22
N LYS A 24 9.40 7.03 -14.91
CA LYS A 24 9.18 6.82 -16.35
C LYS A 24 7.71 6.62 -16.70
N SER A 25 6.92 6.04 -15.80
CA SER A 25 5.49 5.77 -16.05
C SER A 25 4.68 7.04 -16.33
N ASN A 26 5.00 8.15 -15.66
CA ASN A 26 4.52 9.49 -16.04
C ASN A 26 5.34 10.61 -15.36
N PRO A 27 6.34 11.18 -16.05
CA PRO A 27 7.22 12.20 -15.49
C PRO A 27 6.55 13.59 -15.36
N LYS A 28 5.38 13.80 -15.96
CA LYS A 28 4.62 15.05 -15.80
C LYS A 28 3.71 15.03 -14.58
N ARG A 29 3.43 13.84 -14.02
CA ARG A 29 2.56 13.67 -12.87
C ARG A 29 3.33 14.01 -11.60
N LEU A 30 2.82 15.01 -10.87
CA LEU A 30 3.43 15.50 -9.62
C LEU A 30 3.75 14.39 -8.61
N ILE A 31 2.83 13.43 -8.44
CA ILE A 31 2.98 12.31 -7.49
C ILE A 31 4.18 11.43 -7.87
N ASN A 32 4.38 11.15 -9.16
CA ASN A 32 5.49 10.34 -9.64
C ASN A 32 6.83 11.06 -9.41
N CYS A 33 6.89 12.38 -9.63
CA CYS A 33 8.07 13.18 -9.33
C CYS A 33 8.40 13.17 -7.83
N ILE A 34 7.42 13.37 -6.96
CA ILE A 34 7.62 13.39 -5.51
C ILE A 34 7.99 12.00 -4.98
N PHE A 35 7.36 10.94 -5.49
CA PHE A 35 7.79 9.58 -5.19
C PHE A 35 9.23 9.33 -5.63
N SER A 36 9.65 9.89 -6.75
CA SER A 36 11.03 9.75 -7.23
C SER A 36 12.02 10.43 -6.29
N TYR A 37 11.70 11.61 -5.74
CA TYR A 37 12.52 12.25 -4.69
C TYR A 37 12.61 11.40 -3.42
N LEU A 38 11.50 10.80 -2.97
CA LEU A 38 11.51 9.85 -1.87
C LEU A 38 12.41 8.64 -2.17
N GLY A 39 12.28 8.05 -3.37
CA GLY A 39 13.08 6.91 -3.81
C GLY A 39 14.57 7.24 -3.87
N ILE A 40 14.95 8.39 -4.44
CA ILE A 40 16.35 8.84 -4.47
C ILE A 40 16.90 9.06 -3.07
N ASN A 41 16.13 9.68 -2.17
CA ASN A 41 16.55 9.87 -0.79
C ASN A 41 16.78 8.53 -0.06
N ILE A 42 15.91 7.55 -0.28
CA ILE A 42 16.07 6.18 0.23
C ILE A 42 17.32 5.50 -0.36
N LEU A 43 17.63 5.72 -1.65
CA LEU A 43 18.84 5.17 -2.29
C LEU A 43 20.11 5.75 -1.67
N ILE A 44 20.16 7.06 -1.47
CA ILE A 44 21.29 7.73 -0.81
C ILE A 44 21.47 7.19 0.61
N TRP A 45 20.38 7.07 1.36
CA TRP A 45 20.41 6.51 2.71
C TRP A 45 20.95 5.08 2.71
N ASN A 46 20.44 4.21 1.83
CA ASN A 46 20.90 2.82 1.72
C ASN A 46 22.38 2.70 1.31
N LEU A 47 22.84 3.55 0.38
CA LEU A 47 24.25 3.65 0.00
C LEU A 47 25.13 4.01 1.20
N ILE A 48 24.68 4.93 2.06
CA ILE A 48 25.39 5.27 3.29
C ILE A 48 25.43 4.08 4.26
N ILE A 49 24.33 3.33 4.43
CA ILE A 49 24.32 2.11 5.24
C ILE A 49 25.34 1.09 4.72
N LEU A 50 25.47 0.94 3.40
CA LEU A 50 26.50 0.07 2.80
C LEU A 50 27.91 0.51 3.19
N PHE A 51 28.19 1.82 3.22
CA PHE A 51 29.47 2.32 3.70
C PHE A 51 29.68 2.10 5.20
N ILE A 52 28.64 2.21 6.04
CA ILE A 52 28.72 1.90 7.48
C ILE A 52 29.15 0.44 7.69
N VAL A 53 28.51 -0.51 7.01
CA VAL A 53 28.77 -1.95 7.18
C VAL A 53 30.17 -2.37 6.70
N ASN A 54 30.75 -1.62 5.77
CA ASN A 54 32.09 -1.89 5.25
C ASN A 54 33.18 -0.98 5.87
N ALA A 55 32.82 -0.08 6.79
CA ALA A 55 33.75 0.83 7.43
C ALA A 55 34.61 0.07 8.46
N LYS A 56 35.94 0.14 8.29
CA LYS A 56 36.91 -0.49 9.19
C LYS A 56 37.47 0.46 10.24
N ASN A 57 37.33 1.77 10.01
CA ASN A 57 37.92 2.82 10.83
C ASN A 57 36.81 3.52 11.65
N PRO A 58 36.98 3.73 12.97
CA PRO A 58 35.98 4.40 13.81
C PRO A 58 35.57 5.78 13.29
N VAL A 59 36.53 6.58 12.79
CA VAL A 59 36.28 7.91 12.21
C VAL A 59 35.39 7.83 10.97
N ALA A 60 35.64 6.85 10.09
CA ALA A 60 34.83 6.64 8.90
C ALA A 60 33.42 6.16 9.28
N SER A 61 33.32 5.23 10.24
CA SER A 61 32.04 4.75 10.76
C SER A 61 31.22 5.89 11.35
N GLU A 62 31.82 6.77 12.16
CA GLU A 62 31.14 7.94 12.71
C GLU A 62 30.60 8.86 11.62
N PHE A 63 31.42 9.19 10.62
CA PHE A 63 31.01 10.03 9.49
C PHE A 63 29.79 9.46 8.76
N TRP A 64 29.83 8.17 8.41
CA TRP A 64 28.73 7.51 7.71
C TRP A 64 27.48 7.34 8.58
N ILE A 65 27.64 7.07 9.89
CA ILE A 65 26.53 7.02 10.84
C ILE A 65 25.82 8.37 10.90
N ARG A 66 26.56 9.48 11.04
CA ARG A 66 25.99 10.84 10.99
C ARG A 66 25.25 11.06 9.67
N GLY A 67 25.88 10.70 8.55
CA GLY A 67 25.27 10.77 7.22
C GLY A 67 23.94 10.01 7.10
N ALA A 68 23.82 8.85 7.75
CA ALA A 68 22.59 8.06 7.74
C ALA A 68 21.44 8.77 8.46
N PHE A 69 21.70 9.42 9.61
CA PHE A 69 20.67 10.18 10.32
C PHE A 69 20.28 11.47 9.58
N ILE A 70 21.26 12.16 9.01
CA ILE A 70 21.04 13.38 8.22
C ILE A 70 20.13 13.07 7.03
N THR A 71 20.47 12.03 6.24
CA THR A 71 19.68 11.63 5.07
C THR A 71 18.36 10.97 5.45
N GLY A 72 18.32 10.25 6.58
CA GLY A 72 17.11 9.66 7.13
C GLY A 72 16.06 10.69 7.55
N SER A 73 16.47 11.87 8.03
CA SER A 73 15.53 12.94 8.41
C SER A 73 14.64 13.40 7.25
N LEU A 74 15.18 13.37 6.04
CA LEU A 74 14.47 13.77 4.83
C LEU A 74 13.43 12.73 4.37
N VAL A 75 13.55 11.47 4.79
CA VAL A 75 12.62 10.41 4.37
C VAL A 75 11.20 10.74 4.83
N THR A 76 11.05 11.17 6.07
CA THR A 76 9.74 11.51 6.65
C THR A 76 9.14 12.76 6.00
N LEU A 77 9.97 13.76 5.69
CA LEU A 77 9.53 14.95 4.94
C LEU A 77 9.03 14.58 3.53
N ASN A 78 9.80 13.74 2.82
CA ASN A 78 9.43 13.27 1.49
C ASN A 78 8.15 12.42 1.50
N LEU A 79 7.93 11.61 2.54
CA LEU A 79 6.69 10.87 2.73
C LEU A 79 5.50 11.81 2.98
N ILE A 80 5.66 12.84 3.81
CA ILE A 80 4.64 13.88 4.03
C ILE A 80 4.32 14.61 2.72
N ALA A 81 5.35 14.99 1.95
CA ALA A 81 5.18 15.63 0.65
C ALA A 81 4.42 14.72 -0.33
N LEU A 82 4.72 13.42 -0.35
CA LEU A 82 4.02 12.43 -1.16
C LEU A 82 2.54 12.37 -0.81
N VAL A 83 2.20 12.28 0.49
CA VAL A 83 0.81 12.28 0.95
C VAL A 83 0.11 13.59 0.58
N TYR A 84 0.78 14.75 0.70
CA TYR A 84 0.23 16.04 0.28
C TYR A 84 -0.05 16.12 -1.23
N SER A 85 0.82 15.55 -2.05
CA SER A 85 0.70 15.57 -3.51
C SER A 85 -0.50 14.80 -4.07
N ILE A 86 -1.04 13.85 -3.30
CA ILE A 86 -2.15 13.03 -3.77
C ILE A 86 -3.41 13.88 -3.98
N GLY A 87 -3.91 13.82 -5.21
CA GLY A 87 -5.09 14.55 -5.69
C GLY A 87 -4.82 16.01 -6.05
N GLU A 88 -3.57 16.45 -6.07
CA GLU A 88 -3.17 17.81 -6.50
C GLU A 88 -2.59 17.75 -7.92
N LYS A 89 -2.94 18.72 -8.78
CA LYS A 89 -2.36 18.83 -10.14
C LYS A 89 -0.97 19.47 -10.11
N ASN A 90 -0.78 20.44 -9.22
CA ASN A 90 0.43 21.26 -9.08
C ASN A 90 0.92 21.22 -7.64
N ALA A 91 2.18 21.60 -7.42
CA ALA A 91 2.81 21.61 -6.10
C ALA A 91 2.35 22.79 -5.19
N THR A 92 1.08 23.17 -5.24
CA THR A 92 0.50 24.26 -4.44
C THR A 92 0.61 23.98 -2.93
N PHE A 93 0.63 22.70 -2.54
CA PHE A 93 0.80 22.27 -1.16
C PHE A 93 2.13 22.76 -0.54
N LEU A 94 3.17 23.03 -1.33
CA LEU A 94 4.46 23.55 -0.86
C LEU A 94 4.31 24.91 -0.15
N LYS A 95 3.28 25.68 -0.48
CA LYS A 95 2.99 26.99 0.12
C LYS A 95 2.08 26.91 1.36
N LYS A 96 1.57 25.73 1.72
CA LYS A 96 0.70 25.56 2.89
C LYS A 96 1.51 25.76 4.16
N LYS A 97 1.01 26.58 5.10
CA LYS A 97 1.66 26.84 6.40
C LYS A 97 1.99 25.56 7.16
N GLU A 98 1.09 24.58 7.13
CA GLU A 98 1.26 23.26 7.74
C GLU A 98 2.49 22.51 7.17
N PHE A 99 2.67 22.55 5.85
CA PHE A 99 3.80 21.90 5.19
C PHE A 99 5.10 22.65 5.45
N LEU A 100 5.08 24.00 5.40
CA LEU A 100 6.25 24.83 5.73
C LEU A 100 6.71 24.60 7.17
N PHE A 101 5.79 24.43 8.11
CA PHE A 101 6.12 24.07 9.48
C PHE A 101 6.84 22.71 9.57
N MET A 102 6.39 21.72 8.80
CA MET A 102 7.07 20.42 8.71
C MET A 102 8.45 20.52 8.06
N VAL A 103 8.64 21.41 7.08
CA VAL A 103 9.95 21.71 6.50
C VAL A 103 10.89 22.30 7.56
N ILE A 104 10.41 23.24 8.40
CA ILE A 104 11.21 23.80 9.49
C ILE A 104 11.65 22.71 10.48
N ILE A 105 10.73 21.83 10.89
CA ILE A 105 11.07 20.68 11.77
C ILE A 105 12.10 19.78 11.10
N ALA A 106 11.94 19.49 9.81
CA ALA A 106 12.89 18.67 9.05
C ALA A 106 14.29 19.31 8.98
N VAL A 107 14.36 20.63 8.78
CA VAL A 107 15.64 21.38 8.76
C VAL A 107 16.31 21.37 10.14
N ILE A 108 15.54 21.51 11.22
CA ILE A 108 16.06 21.38 12.59
C ILE A 108 16.60 19.95 12.78
N ASN A 109 15.83 18.93 12.41
CA ASN A 109 16.20 17.53 12.55
C ASN A 109 17.46 17.18 11.72
N PHE A 110 17.56 17.70 10.49
CA PHE A 110 18.72 17.58 9.62
C PHE A 110 19.97 18.21 10.25
N SER A 111 19.82 19.42 10.81
CA SER A 111 20.91 20.16 11.47
C SER A 111 21.44 19.44 12.71
N LEU A 112 20.58 18.73 13.45
CA LEU A 112 21.00 17.98 14.65
C LEU A 112 22.08 16.92 14.34
N GLY A 113 22.06 16.31 13.15
CA GLY A 113 23.07 15.29 12.78
C GLY A 113 24.50 15.83 12.71
N PHE A 114 24.67 17.13 12.53
CA PHE A 114 25.97 17.81 12.50
C PHE A 114 26.49 18.22 13.89
N PHE A 115 25.66 18.15 14.94
CA PHE A 115 26.11 18.53 16.28
C PHE A 115 27.24 17.63 16.76
N PRO A 116 28.35 18.18 17.30
CA PRO A 116 29.49 17.38 17.77
C PRO A 116 29.08 16.30 18.76
N SER A 117 28.19 16.63 19.71
CA SER A 117 27.69 15.70 20.73
C SER A 117 26.61 14.73 20.26
N PHE A 118 26.28 14.68 18.96
CA PHE A 118 25.27 13.77 18.42
C PHE A 118 25.72 12.30 18.55
N VAL A 119 26.92 11.99 18.06
CA VAL A 119 27.63 10.73 18.31
C VAL A 119 28.75 11.01 19.30
N LYS A 120 28.79 10.30 20.43
CA LYS A 120 29.80 10.48 21.49
C LYS A 120 31.02 9.59 21.26
N THR A 121 30.79 8.30 21.09
CA THR A 121 31.85 7.33 20.83
C THR A 121 31.36 6.29 19.83
N VAL A 122 32.27 5.83 18.98
CA VAL A 122 32.04 4.70 18.07
C VAL A 122 33.07 3.62 18.37
N THR A 123 32.62 2.46 18.80
CA THR A 123 33.45 1.27 18.97
C THR A 123 33.21 0.32 17.80
N VAL A 124 34.30 -0.09 17.15
CA VAL A 124 34.26 -1.12 16.10
C VAL A 124 34.72 -2.42 16.75
N GLU A 125 33.82 -3.08 17.47
CA GLU A 125 34.11 -4.42 18.00
C GLU A 125 34.00 -5.44 16.86
N GLN A 126 35.13 -6.06 16.52
CA GLN A 126 35.18 -7.16 15.54
C GLN A 126 34.88 -8.51 16.22
N GLN A 127 33.74 -8.63 16.89
CA GLN A 127 33.35 -9.90 17.52
C GLN A 127 32.02 -10.42 16.97
N GLY A 128 32.12 -11.46 16.12
CA GLY A 128 30.99 -12.26 15.65
C GLY A 128 30.48 -11.95 14.23
N LEU A 129 29.33 -12.53 13.87
CA LEU A 129 28.68 -12.43 12.55
C LEU A 129 28.19 -11.02 12.18
N ASN A 130 28.23 -10.06 13.11
CA ASN A 130 27.77 -8.68 12.90
C ASN A 130 28.93 -7.69 13.01
N ASN A 131 29.45 -7.26 11.87
CA ASN A 131 30.43 -6.18 11.74
C ASN A 131 29.79 -4.78 11.90
N LEU A 132 28.81 -4.61 12.79
CA LEU A 132 28.12 -3.34 12.94
C LEU A 132 28.84 -2.47 13.96
N PRO A 133 29.27 -1.24 13.60
CA PRO A 133 29.86 -0.32 14.56
C PRO A 133 28.84 0.06 15.64
N HIS A 134 29.23 -0.03 16.91
CA HIS A 134 28.42 0.37 18.03
C HIS A 134 28.67 1.85 18.32
N ALA A 135 27.61 2.66 18.29
CA ALA A 135 27.68 4.10 18.56
C ALA A 135 26.93 4.44 19.86
N THR A 136 27.55 5.25 20.70
CA THR A 136 26.87 5.89 21.84
C THR A 136 26.41 7.29 21.44
N TYR A 137 25.20 7.65 21.85
CA TYR A 137 24.54 8.87 21.40
C TYR A 137 24.39 9.88 22.54
N GLY A 138 24.42 11.18 22.20
CA GLY A 138 24.17 12.27 23.15
C GLY A 138 22.74 12.79 23.13
N TRP A 139 22.50 13.89 23.83
CA TRP A 139 21.18 14.55 23.89
C TRP A 139 20.63 15.00 22.51
N PRO A 140 21.44 15.42 21.50
CA PRO A 140 20.91 15.83 20.20
C PRO A 140 20.22 14.67 19.47
N PHE A 141 20.69 13.44 19.70
CA PHE A 141 20.08 12.23 19.15
C PHE A 141 18.70 11.96 19.76
N ALA A 142 18.53 12.17 21.07
CA ALA A 142 17.23 12.03 21.72
C ALA A 142 16.22 13.03 21.14
N LEU A 143 16.62 14.30 20.97
CA LEU A 143 15.79 15.32 20.32
C LEU A 143 15.49 14.96 18.85
N TYR A 144 16.49 14.46 18.12
CA TYR A 144 16.29 13.96 16.75
C TYR A 144 15.19 12.90 16.70
N PHE A 145 15.24 11.92 17.60
CA PHE A 145 14.29 10.82 17.63
C PHE A 145 12.87 11.32 17.94
N VAL A 146 12.72 12.25 18.89
CA VAL A 146 11.42 12.85 19.22
C VAL A 146 10.83 13.60 18.02
N LEU A 147 11.63 14.44 17.35
CA LEU A 147 11.17 15.19 16.18
C LEU A 147 10.85 14.26 15.00
N PHE A 148 11.67 13.23 14.76
CA PHE A 148 11.43 12.23 13.74
C PHE A 148 10.12 11.46 14.00
N ALA A 149 9.89 11.04 15.24
CA ALA A 149 8.65 10.37 15.65
C ALA A 149 7.43 11.29 15.52
N ALA A 150 7.55 12.56 15.89
CA ALA A 150 6.48 13.55 15.73
C ALA A 150 6.09 13.75 14.25
N MET A 151 7.08 13.85 13.36
CA MET A 151 6.84 13.92 11.91
C MET A 151 6.21 12.63 11.38
N GLY A 152 6.66 11.47 11.85
CA GLY A 152 6.10 10.17 11.46
C GLY A 152 4.64 10.04 11.88
N TYR A 153 4.31 10.43 13.13
CA TYR A 153 2.95 10.47 13.63
C TYR A 153 2.08 11.42 12.81
N TYR A 154 2.58 12.61 12.50
CA TYR A 154 1.89 13.56 11.64
C TYR A 154 1.62 13.00 10.23
N ALA A 155 2.60 12.32 9.63
CA ALA A 155 2.44 11.69 8.31
C ALA A 155 1.29 10.67 8.32
N ILE A 156 1.22 9.82 9.35
CA ILE A 156 0.16 8.83 9.52
C ILE A 156 -1.20 9.52 9.76
N ALA A 157 -1.25 10.52 10.65
CA ALA A 157 -2.47 11.28 10.92
C ALA A 157 -3.02 11.98 9.67
N LEU A 158 -2.13 12.59 8.88
CA LEU A 158 -2.46 13.22 7.60
C LEU A 158 -3.00 12.20 6.60
N LEU A 159 -2.38 11.01 6.54
CA LEU A 159 -2.82 9.92 5.66
C LEU A 159 -4.25 9.50 6.01
N PHE A 160 -4.54 9.25 7.29
CA PHE A 160 -5.91 8.90 7.73
C PHE A 160 -6.91 10.03 7.48
N LYS A 161 -6.54 11.30 7.70
CA LYS A 161 -7.39 12.46 7.39
C LYS A 161 -7.72 12.51 5.89
N LYS A 162 -6.73 12.27 5.02
CA LYS A 162 -6.94 12.25 3.56
C LYS A 162 -7.73 11.04 3.10
N LEU A 163 -7.56 9.87 3.72
CA LEU A 163 -8.35 8.66 3.41
C LEU A 163 -9.84 8.85 3.66
N LYS A 164 -10.22 9.61 4.68
CA LYS A 164 -11.63 9.92 4.99
C LYS A 164 -12.26 10.91 4.01
N THR A 165 -11.46 11.75 3.34
CA THR A 165 -11.96 12.88 2.53
C THR A 165 -11.85 12.63 1.02
N LYS A 166 -10.82 11.92 0.55
CA LYS A 166 -10.61 11.65 -0.87
C LYS A 166 -11.43 10.43 -1.33
N LYS A 167 -11.84 10.42 -2.60
CA LYS A 167 -12.59 9.31 -3.26
C LYS A 167 -11.90 8.90 -4.57
N GLY A 168 -12.26 7.73 -5.10
CA GLY A 168 -11.73 7.21 -6.36
C GLY A 168 -10.23 6.94 -6.33
N LEU A 169 -9.54 7.27 -7.44
CA LEU A 169 -8.11 7.00 -7.64
C LEU A 169 -7.23 7.51 -6.49
N ALA A 170 -7.47 8.75 -6.04
CA ALA A 170 -6.68 9.37 -4.97
C ALA A 170 -6.80 8.63 -3.62
N ARG A 171 -7.96 8.04 -3.32
CA ARG A 171 -8.15 7.23 -2.10
C ARG A 171 -7.36 5.93 -2.20
N ALA A 172 -7.37 5.31 -3.37
CA ALA A 172 -6.69 4.05 -3.59
C ALA A 172 -5.16 4.20 -3.56
N GLU A 173 -4.61 5.33 -4.05
CA GLU A 173 -3.18 5.66 -3.88
C GLU A 173 -2.79 5.83 -2.42
N LEU A 174 -3.62 6.50 -1.61
CA LEU A 174 -3.40 6.61 -0.17
C LEU A 174 -3.45 5.25 0.53
N GLN A 175 -4.32 4.33 0.09
CA GLN A 175 -4.37 2.96 0.60
C GLN A 175 -3.08 2.21 0.28
N TYR A 176 -2.51 2.35 -0.93
CA TYR A 176 -1.20 1.76 -1.23
C TYR A 176 -0.07 2.36 -0.39
N ILE A 177 -0.08 3.68 -0.12
CA ILE A 177 0.86 4.30 0.82
C ILE A 177 0.73 3.68 2.20
N LEU A 178 -0.48 3.59 2.72
CA LEU A 178 -0.72 3.00 4.04
C LEU A 178 -0.27 1.54 4.08
N LEU A 179 -0.60 0.76 3.05
CA LEU A 179 -0.24 -0.66 2.95
C LEU A 179 1.28 -0.85 2.88
N GLY A 180 1.97 -0.05 2.07
CA GLY A 180 3.43 -0.09 1.92
C GLY A 180 4.14 0.30 3.22
N CYS A 181 3.69 1.38 3.88
CA CYS A 181 4.20 1.77 5.20
C CYS A 181 3.96 0.67 6.23
N PHE A 182 2.74 0.13 6.31
CA PHE A 182 2.39 -0.92 7.27
C PHE A 182 3.24 -2.17 7.08
N LEU A 183 3.24 -2.76 5.88
CA LEU A 183 4.00 -3.97 5.59
C LEU A 183 5.52 -3.77 5.69
N GLY A 184 6.03 -2.64 5.20
CA GLY A 184 7.44 -2.31 5.28
C GLY A 184 7.91 -2.17 6.72
N PHE A 185 7.20 -1.40 7.56
CA PHE A 185 7.56 -1.22 8.97
C PHE A 185 7.36 -2.50 9.77
N THR A 186 6.28 -3.24 9.56
CA THR A 186 6.07 -4.55 10.20
C THR A 186 7.25 -5.48 9.90
N PHE A 187 7.69 -5.56 8.64
CA PHE A 187 8.83 -6.39 8.25
C PHE A 187 10.12 -5.97 8.97
N VAL A 188 10.41 -4.67 9.03
CA VAL A 188 11.58 -4.12 9.74
C VAL A 188 11.51 -4.43 11.24
N ILE A 189 10.36 -4.22 11.88
CA ILE A 189 10.15 -4.49 13.31
C ILE A 189 10.34 -5.98 13.61
N LEU A 190 9.81 -6.86 12.76
CA LEU A 190 9.98 -8.31 12.90
C LEU A 190 11.46 -8.70 12.82
N CYS A 191 12.18 -8.21 11.81
CA CYS A 191 13.60 -8.52 11.61
C CYS A 191 14.50 -8.00 12.74
N ASN A 192 14.19 -6.83 13.33
CA ASN A 192 15.06 -6.19 14.32
C ASN A 192 14.69 -6.52 15.78
N PHE A 193 13.40 -6.54 16.14
CA PHE A 193 12.98 -6.59 17.55
C PHE A 193 12.45 -7.95 17.96
N VAL A 194 11.42 -8.46 17.27
CA VAL A 194 10.71 -9.67 17.69
C VAL A 194 11.64 -10.88 17.67
N LEU A 195 12.50 -10.98 16.66
CA LEU A 195 13.37 -12.14 16.48
C LEU A 195 14.62 -12.09 17.36
N HIS A 196 15.10 -10.90 17.73
CA HIS A 196 16.19 -10.78 18.71
C HIS A 196 15.74 -11.25 20.10
N LEU A 197 14.52 -10.88 20.50
CA LEU A 197 13.93 -11.27 21.78
C LEU A 197 13.62 -12.77 21.87
N VAL A 198 13.15 -13.38 20.77
CA VAL A 198 12.69 -14.78 20.77
C VAL A 198 13.80 -15.78 20.41
N LEU A 199 14.59 -15.51 19.37
CA LEU A 199 15.58 -16.46 18.86
C LEU A 199 16.98 -16.25 19.44
N LYS A 200 17.24 -15.13 20.14
CA LYS A 200 18.58 -14.69 20.58
C LYS A 200 19.62 -14.64 19.44
N THR A 201 19.17 -14.66 18.18
CA THR A 201 20.04 -14.61 17.00
C THR A 201 19.87 -13.27 16.30
N GLN A 202 20.97 -12.68 15.84
CA GLN A 202 20.96 -11.44 15.06
C GLN A 202 21.06 -11.67 13.53
N ILE A 203 21.04 -12.93 13.08
CA ILE A 203 21.23 -13.31 11.67
C ILE A 203 20.16 -12.67 10.78
N LEU A 204 18.90 -12.63 11.24
CA LEU A 204 17.79 -12.10 10.44
C LEU A 204 17.75 -10.57 10.37
N ALA A 205 18.44 -9.85 11.26
CA ALA A 205 18.55 -8.39 11.20
C ALA A 205 19.24 -7.92 9.91
N GLN A 206 20.09 -8.76 9.32
CA GLN A 206 20.77 -8.50 8.04
C GLN A 206 19.78 -8.35 6.86
N PHE A 207 18.57 -8.89 6.98
CA PHE A 207 17.52 -8.79 5.96
C PHE A 207 16.58 -7.60 6.16
N SER A 208 16.72 -6.83 7.25
CA SER A 208 15.93 -5.62 7.49
C SER A 208 15.83 -4.65 6.29
N PRO A 209 16.88 -4.44 5.47
CA PRO A 209 16.79 -3.58 4.28
C PRO A 209 15.71 -3.99 3.27
N LEU A 210 15.32 -5.26 3.22
CA LEU A 210 14.24 -5.73 2.34
C LEU A 210 12.89 -5.08 2.65
N GLY A 211 12.65 -4.64 3.89
CA GLY A 211 11.43 -3.92 4.26
C GLY A 211 11.23 -2.63 3.46
N VAL A 212 12.33 -1.98 3.06
CA VAL A 212 12.29 -0.78 2.21
C VAL A 212 11.84 -1.11 0.79
N ILE A 213 12.23 -2.27 0.26
CA ILE A 213 11.75 -2.75 -1.05
C ILE A 213 10.25 -2.99 -1.01
N ILE A 214 9.76 -3.59 0.08
CA ILE A 214 8.31 -3.82 0.28
C ILE A 214 7.58 -2.47 0.29
N LEU A 215 8.08 -1.50 1.06
CA LEU A 215 7.52 -0.16 1.12
C LEU A 215 7.50 0.51 -0.27
N ASN A 216 8.65 0.67 -0.91
CA ASN A 216 8.72 1.35 -2.20
C ASN A 216 8.03 0.60 -3.33
N GLY A 217 8.06 -0.74 -3.31
CA GLY A 217 7.41 -1.59 -4.31
C GLY A 217 5.90 -1.46 -4.28
N ILE A 218 5.30 -1.52 -3.09
CA ILE A 218 3.84 -1.40 -2.93
C ILE A 218 3.37 0.01 -3.28
N ILE A 219 4.07 1.04 -2.76
CA ILE A 219 3.74 2.43 -3.04
C ILE A 219 3.92 2.75 -4.53
N GLY A 220 5.06 2.35 -5.09
CA GLY A 220 5.40 2.56 -6.49
C GLY A 220 4.41 1.86 -7.43
N TYR A 221 4.00 0.63 -7.12
CA TYR A 221 2.96 -0.09 -7.86
C TYR A 221 1.64 0.68 -7.86
N GLY A 222 1.23 1.20 -6.69
CA GLY A 222 0.00 1.98 -6.54
C GLY A 222 -0.01 3.29 -7.32
N ILE A 223 1.14 3.95 -7.45
CA ILE A 223 1.30 5.23 -8.16
C ILE A 223 1.46 5.03 -9.68
N ALA A 224 2.22 4.01 -10.09
CA ALA A 224 2.56 3.77 -11.50
C ALA A 224 1.40 3.17 -12.32
N LYS A 225 0.53 2.35 -11.70
CA LYS A 225 -0.51 1.64 -12.44
C LYS A 225 -1.80 2.46 -12.55
N TYR A 226 -2.07 2.92 -13.76
CA TYR A 226 -3.28 3.67 -14.14
C TYR A 226 -4.61 2.90 -13.96
N LYS A 227 -4.56 1.58 -13.75
CA LYS A 227 -5.71 0.74 -13.37
C LYS A 227 -5.42 0.13 -12.01
N ILE A 228 -5.85 0.81 -10.97
CA ILE A 228 -5.74 0.33 -9.61
C ILE A 228 -6.67 -0.87 -9.47
N MET A 229 -6.10 -2.06 -9.27
CA MET A 229 -6.83 -3.21 -8.72
C MET A 229 -7.44 -2.78 -7.39
N ASP A 230 -8.67 -3.21 -7.08
CA ASP A 230 -9.38 -2.80 -5.86
C ASP A 230 -8.56 -3.10 -4.60
N VAL A 231 -7.76 -2.13 -4.17
CA VAL A 231 -6.75 -2.25 -3.11
C VAL A 231 -7.41 -2.61 -1.80
N SER A 232 -8.67 -2.19 -1.64
CA SER A 232 -9.49 -2.46 -0.49
C SER A 232 -9.55 -3.96 -0.17
N VAL A 233 -9.72 -4.81 -1.19
CA VAL A 233 -9.77 -6.28 -1.05
C VAL A 233 -8.40 -6.84 -0.64
N LEU A 234 -7.32 -6.33 -1.24
CA LEU A 234 -5.96 -6.76 -0.88
C LEU A 234 -5.59 -6.34 0.55
N MET A 235 -5.89 -5.08 0.92
CA MET A 235 -5.72 -4.53 2.25
C MET A 235 -6.50 -5.33 3.29
N GLN A 236 -7.77 -5.65 3.03
CA GLN A 236 -8.61 -6.46 3.92
C GLN A 236 -7.97 -7.83 4.17
N LYS A 237 -7.53 -8.52 3.12
CA LYS A 237 -6.87 -9.83 3.26
C LYS A 237 -5.60 -9.71 4.10
N ILE A 238 -4.75 -8.73 3.81
CA ILE A 238 -3.48 -8.52 4.52
C ILE A 238 -3.70 -8.16 5.98
N ILE A 239 -4.61 -7.22 6.27
CA ILE A 239 -4.92 -6.80 7.65
C ILE A 239 -5.56 -7.96 8.42
N SER A 240 -6.47 -8.71 7.79
CA SER A 240 -7.10 -9.87 8.44
C SER A 240 -6.08 -10.96 8.76
N TYR A 241 -5.20 -11.29 7.81
CA TYR A 241 -4.12 -12.25 8.07
C TYR A 241 -3.13 -11.74 9.11
N PHE A 242 -2.80 -10.44 9.11
CA PHE A 242 -1.94 -9.86 10.13
C PHE A 242 -2.54 -9.99 11.54
N PHE A 243 -3.81 -9.59 11.73
CA PHE A 243 -4.48 -9.74 13.01
C PHE A 243 -4.63 -11.20 13.44
N LEU A 244 -4.86 -12.10 12.48
CA LEU A 244 -4.93 -13.53 12.73
C LEU A 244 -3.58 -14.08 13.22
N ILE A 245 -2.49 -13.76 12.51
CA ILE A 245 -1.13 -14.17 12.91
C ILE A 245 -0.79 -13.59 14.28
N LEU A 246 -1.08 -12.31 14.51
CA LEU A 246 -0.83 -11.64 15.78
C LEU A 246 -1.62 -12.29 16.92
N PHE A 247 -2.90 -12.59 16.71
CA PHE A 247 -3.74 -13.27 17.68
C PHE A 247 -3.19 -14.65 18.02
N ILE A 248 -2.86 -15.47 17.02
CA ILE A 248 -2.27 -16.80 17.24
C ILE A 248 -0.95 -16.69 17.99
N PHE A 249 -0.10 -15.73 17.63
CA PHE A 249 1.18 -15.52 18.27
C PHE A 249 1.02 -15.18 19.76
N ILE A 250 0.14 -14.22 20.09
CA ILE A 250 -0.14 -13.84 21.48
C ILE A 250 -0.76 -15.01 22.24
N PHE A 251 -1.74 -15.68 21.63
CA PHE A 251 -2.44 -16.80 22.24
C PHE A 251 -1.52 -18.01 22.49
N TYR A 252 -0.61 -18.31 21.56
CA TYR A 252 0.43 -19.31 21.72
C TYR A 252 1.30 -19.00 22.95
N ASN A 253 1.83 -17.78 23.04
CA ASN A 253 2.70 -17.39 24.14
C ASN A 253 1.97 -17.42 25.50
N ILE A 254 0.73 -16.92 25.57
CA ILE A 254 -0.07 -16.95 26.81
C ILE A 254 -0.40 -18.38 27.22
N SER A 255 -0.83 -19.22 26.27
CA SER A 255 -1.19 -20.62 26.54
C SER A 255 0.03 -21.41 26.99
N LEU A 256 1.16 -21.20 26.33
CA LEU A 256 2.43 -21.83 26.68
C LEU A 256 2.89 -21.41 28.07
N PHE A 257 2.85 -20.11 28.38
CA PHE A 257 3.20 -19.59 29.69
C PHE A 257 2.29 -20.17 30.79
N SER A 258 0.97 -20.20 30.54
CA SER A 258 -0.02 -20.71 31.49
C SER A 258 0.15 -22.21 31.75
N LEU A 259 0.34 -23.02 30.70
CA LEU A 259 0.55 -24.46 30.83
C LEU A 259 1.89 -24.76 31.51
N ARG A 260 2.97 -24.06 31.15
CA ARG A 260 4.26 -24.23 31.83
C ARG A 260 4.17 -23.84 33.31
N TRP A 261 3.48 -22.76 33.65
CA TRP A 261 3.25 -22.37 35.04
C TRP A 261 2.45 -23.42 35.82
N PHE A 262 1.39 -23.97 35.21
CA PHE A 262 0.55 -25.01 35.84
C PHE A 262 1.28 -26.35 36.02
N PHE A 263 2.12 -26.74 35.05
CA PHE A 263 2.87 -27.99 35.06
C PHE A 263 4.26 -27.86 35.70
N ALA A 264 4.72 -26.66 36.06
CA ALA A 264 6.03 -26.41 36.67
C ALA A 264 6.30 -27.23 37.93
N SER A 265 5.25 -27.60 38.67
CA SER A 265 5.34 -28.41 39.89
C SER A 265 5.26 -29.93 39.66
N ARG A 266 4.90 -30.38 38.44
CA ARG A 266 4.60 -31.78 38.15
C ARG A 266 5.41 -32.41 37.03
N LEU A 267 6.08 -31.60 36.20
CA LEU A 267 6.85 -32.08 35.06
C LEU A 267 8.26 -31.47 35.09
N PRO A 268 9.28 -32.22 34.61
CA PRO A 268 10.60 -31.66 34.35
C PRO A 268 10.50 -30.48 33.37
N SER A 269 11.38 -29.49 33.54
CA SER A 269 11.44 -28.26 32.75
C SER A 269 11.54 -28.50 31.23
N ASP A 270 12.06 -29.66 30.82
CA ASP A 270 12.29 -30.06 29.43
C ASP A 270 11.17 -30.93 28.84
N SER A 271 10.06 -31.10 29.54
CA SER A 271 8.92 -31.87 29.02
C SER A 271 8.30 -31.18 27.80
N VAL A 272 8.15 -31.93 26.70
CA VAL A 272 7.54 -31.48 25.42
C VAL A 272 6.00 -31.48 25.50
N LEU A 273 5.43 -32.03 26.57
CA LEU A 273 3.98 -32.21 26.74
C LEU A 273 3.21 -30.88 26.71
N PRO A 274 3.63 -29.80 27.40
CA PRO A 274 2.98 -28.49 27.28
C PRO A 274 3.01 -27.94 25.84
N ASP A 275 4.11 -28.11 25.11
CA ASP A 275 4.23 -27.59 23.74
C ASP A 275 3.27 -28.34 22.78
N THR A 276 3.13 -29.67 22.93
CA THR A 276 2.18 -30.47 22.13
C THR A 276 0.72 -30.11 22.42
N LEU A 277 0.35 -29.86 23.68
CA LEU A 277 -1.01 -29.45 24.06
C LEU A 277 -1.35 -28.07 23.49
N VAL A 278 -0.42 -27.11 23.54
CA VAL A 278 -0.61 -25.78 22.94
C VAL A 278 -0.84 -25.89 21.44
N LEU A 279 -0.05 -26.71 20.74
CA LEU A 279 -0.21 -26.91 19.30
C LEU A 279 -1.62 -27.42 18.96
N LEU A 280 -2.12 -28.38 19.73
CA LEU A 280 -3.45 -28.95 19.54
C LEU A 280 -4.55 -27.90 19.79
N ILE A 281 -4.45 -27.14 20.88
CA ILE A 281 -5.38 -26.05 21.21
C ILE A 281 -5.43 -25.02 20.08
N ILE A 282 -4.27 -24.65 19.51
CA ILE A 282 -4.20 -23.68 18.41
C ILE A 282 -4.88 -24.19 17.16
N VAL A 283 -4.68 -25.45 16.78
CA VAL A 283 -5.32 -26.04 15.58
C VAL A 283 -6.85 -25.96 15.68
N PHE A 284 -7.42 -26.21 16.86
CA PHE A 284 -8.86 -26.10 17.08
C PHE A 284 -9.38 -24.65 17.07
N ILE A 285 -8.61 -23.70 17.60
CA ILE A 285 -9.00 -22.29 17.71
C ILE A 285 -8.75 -21.50 16.40
N PHE A 286 -7.87 -22.00 15.54
CA PHE A 286 -7.46 -21.33 14.29
C PHE A 286 -8.65 -20.99 13.40
N GLU A 287 -9.46 -21.99 13.06
CA GLU A 287 -10.56 -21.84 12.10
C GLU A 287 -11.68 -20.90 12.58
N PRO A 288 -12.21 -21.02 13.82
CA PRO A 288 -13.23 -20.09 14.30
C PRO A 288 -12.71 -18.66 14.46
N THR A 289 -11.45 -18.49 14.88
CA THR A 289 -10.84 -17.17 15.03
C THR A 289 -10.64 -16.50 13.67
N ARG A 290 -10.14 -17.26 12.68
CA ARG A 290 -9.96 -16.78 11.30
C ARG A 290 -11.25 -16.17 10.75
N ARG A 291 -12.37 -16.87 10.93
CA ARG A 291 -13.68 -16.43 10.46
C ARG A 291 -14.15 -15.15 11.17
N LYS A 292 -13.97 -15.04 12.49
CA LYS A 292 -14.36 -13.84 13.26
C LYS A 292 -13.52 -12.62 12.90
N ILE A 293 -12.21 -12.77 12.75
CA ILE A 293 -11.29 -11.67 12.39
C ILE A 293 -11.61 -11.13 10.99
N ASN A 294 -11.80 -12.02 10.01
CA ASN A 294 -12.20 -11.61 8.65
C ASN A 294 -13.49 -10.78 8.67
N ASN A 295 -14.50 -11.22 9.43
CA ASN A 295 -15.77 -10.52 9.52
C ASN A 295 -15.62 -9.14 10.20
N PHE A 296 -14.79 -9.04 11.24
CA PHE A 296 -14.55 -7.78 11.96
C PHE A 296 -13.79 -6.75 11.11
N VAL A 297 -12.74 -7.17 10.41
CA VAL A 297 -11.94 -6.29 9.54
C VAL A 297 -12.77 -5.74 8.39
N ASN A 298 -13.65 -6.57 7.81
CA ASN A 298 -14.56 -6.15 6.76
C ASN A 298 -15.58 -5.10 7.25
N PHE A 299 -16.12 -5.28 8.46
CA PHE A 299 -17.12 -4.36 9.03
C PHE A 299 -16.52 -3.05 9.54
N SER A 300 -15.37 -3.07 10.21
CA SER A 300 -14.90 -1.92 11.00
C SER A 300 -13.97 -0.94 10.26
N ILE A 301 -13.18 -1.39 9.28
CA ILE A 301 -12.06 -0.57 8.75
C ILE A 301 -12.33 -0.04 7.33
N PHE A 302 -13.13 -0.74 6.52
CA PHE A 302 -13.24 -0.41 5.10
C PHE A 302 -14.65 -0.06 4.57
N ASN A 303 -15.72 -0.19 5.36
CA ASN A 303 -17.11 0.18 4.96
C ASN A 303 -17.38 -0.08 3.48
N LEU A 304 -17.07 -1.30 3.05
CA LEU A 304 -17.39 -1.78 1.72
C LEU A 304 -18.42 -2.88 1.93
N GLU A 305 -19.67 -2.54 1.65
CA GLU A 305 -20.64 -3.49 1.12
C GLU A 305 -20.09 -4.03 -0.21
N TYR A 306 -19.06 -4.86 -0.19
CA TYR A 306 -18.49 -5.41 -1.41
C TYR A 306 -17.84 -6.77 -1.17
N SER A 307 -18.69 -7.78 -1.11
CA SER A 307 -18.35 -9.14 -1.51
C SER A 307 -18.32 -9.16 -3.04
N GLN A 308 -17.13 -9.11 -3.64
CA GLN A 308 -16.95 -9.34 -5.10
C GLN A 308 -17.57 -10.67 -5.54
N GLU A 309 -17.65 -11.66 -4.65
CA GLU A 309 -18.36 -12.92 -4.87
C GLU A 309 -19.89 -12.75 -4.89
N ASP A 310 -20.48 -11.87 -4.09
CA ASP A 310 -21.93 -11.60 -4.17
C ASP A 310 -22.28 -10.60 -5.27
N THR A 311 -21.32 -9.81 -5.76
CA THR A 311 -21.54 -8.99 -6.95
C THR A 311 -21.49 -9.84 -8.21
N LEU A 312 -20.58 -10.82 -8.31
CA LEU A 312 -20.56 -11.78 -9.42
C LEU A 312 -21.71 -12.78 -9.33
N LYS A 313 -22.02 -13.33 -8.15
CA LYS A 313 -23.22 -14.16 -7.94
C LYS A 313 -24.49 -13.35 -8.05
N GLY A 314 -24.47 -12.07 -7.70
CA GLY A 314 -25.57 -11.13 -7.89
C GLY A 314 -25.74 -10.75 -9.36
N LEU A 315 -24.65 -10.61 -10.12
CA LEU A 315 -24.69 -10.40 -11.57
C LEU A 315 -25.13 -11.67 -12.28
N GLU A 316 -24.63 -12.84 -11.90
CA GLU A 316 -25.10 -14.14 -12.39
C GLU A 316 -26.56 -14.34 -12.03
N LYS A 317 -26.96 -14.08 -10.78
CA LYS A 317 -28.35 -14.16 -10.35
C LYS A 317 -29.22 -13.14 -11.07
N VAL A 318 -28.75 -11.93 -11.36
CA VAL A 318 -29.48 -10.94 -12.17
C VAL A 318 -29.48 -11.33 -13.65
N LEU A 319 -28.41 -11.90 -14.21
CA LEU A 319 -28.36 -12.45 -15.58
C LEU A 319 -29.26 -13.68 -15.73
N TYR A 320 -29.39 -14.50 -14.68
CA TYR A 320 -30.26 -15.68 -14.65
C TYR A 320 -31.72 -15.31 -14.32
N THR A 321 -31.94 -14.28 -13.50
CA THR A 321 -33.29 -13.80 -13.13
C THR A 321 -33.87 -12.89 -14.21
N VAL A 322 -33.02 -12.14 -14.91
CA VAL A 322 -33.36 -11.42 -16.12
C VAL A 322 -32.94 -12.29 -17.30
N GLY A 323 -33.71 -13.35 -17.56
CA GLY A 323 -33.56 -14.20 -18.76
C GLY A 323 -33.77 -13.46 -20.09
N ASP A 324 -33.68 -12.13 -20.10
CA ASP A 324 -33.89 -11.25 -21.23
C ASP A 324 -32.86 -10.11 -21.20
N ILE A 325 -31.71 -10.33 -21.85
CA ILE A 325 -30.59 -9.39 -21.94
C ILE A 325 -31.02 -7.98 -22.42
N ARG A 326 -32.16 -7.89 -23.11
CA ARG A 326 -32.78 -6.63 -23.55
C ARG A 326 -33.19 -5.76 -22.37
N LYS A 327 -33.90 -6.34 -21.38
CA LYS A 327 -34.35 -5.61 -20.18
C LYS A 327 -33.18 -5.11 -19.34
N PHE A 328 -32.08 -5.86 -19.31
CA PHE A 328 -30.86 -5.42 -18.64
C PHE A 328 -30.25 -4.21 -19.35
N LEU A 329 -30.14 -4.26 -20.67
CA LEU A 329 -29.55 -3.19 -21.48
C LEU A 329 -30.40 -1.91 -21.48
N GLU A 330 -31.73 -2.03 -21.47
CA GLU A 330 -32.64 -0.89 -21.28
C GLU A 330 -32.42 -0.22 -19.91
N LYS A 331 -32.24 -1.02 -18.86
CA LYS A 331 -32.01 -0.50 -17.51
C LYS A 331 -30.66 0.20 -17.39
N CYS A 332 -29.62 -0.34 -18.03
CA CYS A 332 -28.31 0.31 -18.14
C CYS A 332 -28.39 1.62 -18.93
N LEU A 333 -29.10 1.65 -20.06
CA LEU A 333 -29.28 2.86 -20.87
C LEU A 333 -29.99 3.96 -20.06
N LYS A 334 -31.03 3.60 -19.31
CA LYS A 334 -31.75 4.54 -18.43
C LYS A 334 -30.83 5.16 -17.37
N ILE A 335 -30.00 4.35 -16.71
CA ILE A 335 -29.04 4.83 -15.70
C ILE A 335 -28.01 5.78 -16.33
N VAL A 336 -27.54 5.47 -17.53
CA VAL A 336 -26.57 6.31 -18.25
C VAL A 336 -27.22 7.63 -18.71
N LEU A 337 -28.47 7.61 -19.18
CA LEU A 337 -29.21 8.80 -19.58
C LEU A 337 -29.51 9.72 -18.38
N GLU A 338 -29.94 9.14 -17.25
CA GLU A 338 -30.13 9.89 -15.99
C GLU A 338 -28.82 10.48 -15.47
N GLY A 339 -27.70 9.74 -15.55
CA GLY A 339 -26.38 10.21 -15.11
C GLY A 339 -25.75 11.27 -16.01
N LEU A 340 -26.18 11.37 -17.27
CA LEU A 340 -25.71 12.35 -18.24
C LEU A 340 -26.70 13.51 -18.47
N GLU A 341 -27.85 13.52 -17.78
CA GLU A 341 -28.95 14.47 -17.97
C GLU A 341 -29.46 14.58 -19.43
N VAL A 342 -29.35 13.50 -20.20
CA VAL A 342 -29.78 13.46 -21.61
C VAL A 342 -31.17 12.83 -21.69
N LYS A 343 -32.07 13.47 -22.46
CA LYS A 343 -33.49 13.08 -22.53
C LYS A 343 -33.74 11.78 -23.31
N GLU A 344 -32.90 11.47 -24.29
CA GLU A 344 -33.10 10.33 -25.20
C GLU A 344 -31.78 9.64 -25.54
N GLY A 345 -31.84 8.32 -25.71
CA GLY A 345 -30.73 7.49 -26.16
C GLY A 345 -31.22 6.22 -26.84
N ILE A 346 -30.46 5.72 -27.80
CA ILE A 346 -30.83 4.55 -28.62
C ILE A 346 -29.72 3.52 -28.51
N LEU A 347 -30.10 2.24 -28.37
CA LEU A 347 -29.19 1.11 -28.31
C LEU A 347 -29.20 0.36 -29.66
N PHE A 348 -28.03 0.15 -30.26
CA PHE A 348 -27.91 -0.54 -31.54
C PHE A 348 -27.32 -1.94 -31.36
N PHE A 349 -27.99 -2.97 -31.90
CA PHE A 349 -27.45 -4.33 -31.95
C PHE A 349 -27.00 -4.65 -33.36
N ALA A 350 -25.69 -4.83 -33.55
CA ALA A 350 -25.14 -5.31 -34.81
C ALA A 350 -25.07 -6.84 -34.79
N LYS A 351 -25.87 -7.51 -35.63
CA LYS A 351 -25.81 -8.96 -35.84
C LYS A 351 -25.05 -9.25 -37.13
N ARG A 352 -23.91 -9.92 -37.02
CA ARG A 352 -23.12 -10.32 -38.19
C ARG A 352 -23.68 -11.62 -38.76
N VAL A 353 -24.19 -11.59 -40.00
CA VAL A 353 -24.68 -12.78 -40.72
C VAL A 353 -23.81 -12.95 -41.96
N GLY A 354 -22.82 -13.85 -41.90
CA GLY A 354 -21.86 -14.06 -43.00
C GLY A 354 -20.88 -12.90 -43.23
N HIS A 355 -20.61 -12.56 -44.49
CA HIS A 355 -19.71 -11.47 -44.89
C HIS A 355 -20.33 -10.06 -44.84
N SER A 356 -21.65 -9.94 -44.64
CA SER A 356 -22.36 -8.66 -44.48
C SER A 356 -22.70 -8.39 -43.01
N ARG A 357 -22.55 -7.13 -42.58
CA ARG A 357 -23.00 -6.67 -41.24
C ARG A 357 -24.45 -6.19 -41.36
N GLN A 358 -25.38 -6.89 -40.72
CA GLN A 358 -26.75 -6.41 -40.56
C GLN A 358 -26.89 -5.75 -39.18
N ILE A 359 -27.49 -4.55 -39.13
CA ILE A 359 -27.75 -3.83 -37.89
C ILE A 359 -29.26 -3.94 -37.64
N ILE A 360 -29.65 -4.51 -36.50
CA ILE A 360 -31.04 -4.57 -36.05
C ILE A 360 -31.20 -3.45 -35.02
N ILE A 361 -32.00 -2.45 -35.35
CA ILE A 361 -32.27 -1.30 -34.50
C ILE A 361 -33.41 -1.69 -33.56
N TYR A 362 -33.16 -1.64 -32.24
CA TYR A 362 -34.21 -1.78 -31.23
C TYR A 362 -34.36 -0.43 -30.52
N GLN A 363 -35.46 0.26 -30.78
CA GLN A 363 -35.76 1.53 -30.13
C GLN A 363 -36.63 1.25 -28.91
N SER A 364 -36.10 1.58 -27.73
CA SER A 364 -36.85 1.58 -26.48
C SER A 364 -37.32 3.00 -26.22
N LEU A 365 -38.60 3.26 -26.49
CA LEU A 365 -39.56 4.06 -25.70
C LEU A 365 -40.67 4.55 -26.63
N GLN A 366 -41.88 4.03 -26.36
CA GLN A 366 -43.14 4.18 -27.07
C GLN A 366 -43.32 3.37 -28.37
N SER A 367 -44.41 2.60 -28.34
CA SER A 367 -44.97 1.82 -29.44
C SER A 367 -45.26 2.71 -30.64
N VAL A 368 -44.34 2.73 -31.60
CA VAL A 368 -44.62 3.18 -32.96
C VAL A 368 -44.11 2.09 -33.89
N ASP A 369 -45.00 1.52 -34.69
CA ASP A 369 -44.68 0.54 -35.72
C ASP A 369 -43.69 1.16 -36.72
N MET A 370 -42.42 0.79 -36.61
CA MET A 370 -41.42 1.07 -37.62
C MET A 370 -41.43 -0.08 -38.63
N PRO A 371 -41.56 0.17 -39.95
CA PRO A 371 -41.43 -0.88 -40.95
C PRO A 371 -40.01 -1.46 -40.89
N GLU A 372 -39.90 -2.79 -40.99
CA GLU A 372 -38.64 -3.54 -41.03
C GLU A 372 -37.82 -3.23 -42.30
N GLU A 373 -37.27 -2.02 -42.44
CA GLU A 373 -36.33 -1.70 -43.50
C GLU A 373 -34.88 -1.85 -43.02
N TYR A 374 -34.13 -2.68 -43.76
CA TYR A 374 -32.72 -2.97 -43.54
C TYR A 374 -31.84 -1.76 -43.88
N VAL A 375 -31.19 -1.16 -42.88
CA VAL A 375 -30.27 -0.03 -43.08
C VAL A 375 -28.81 -0.50 -43.12
N TYR A 376 -28.11 -0.24 -44.22
CA TYR A 376 -26.69 -0.55 -44.39
C TYR A 376 -25.80 0.40 -43.55
N PRO A 377 -24.59 -0.03 -43.12
CA PRO A 377 -23.76 0.72 -42.17
C PRO A 377 -23.28 2.11 -42.66
N ALA A 378 -23.27 2.34 -43.98
CA ALA A 378 -22.88 3.62 -44.57
C ALA A 378 -23.99 4.70 -44.47
N THR A 379 -25.18 4.35 -43.97
CA THR A 379 -26.38 5.18 -44.10
C THR A 379 -26.87 5.77 -42.77
N ILE A 380 -26.17 5.52 -41.65
CA ILE A 380 -26.60 6.03 -40.34
C ILE A 380 -26.63 7.57 -40.34
N GLU A 381 -25.63 8.24 -40.93
CA GLU A 381 -25.64 9.71 -41.11
C GLU A 381 -26.76 10.19 -42.06
N GLN A 382 -27.12 9.42 -43.09
CA GLN A 382 -28.16 9.81 -44.05
C GLN A 382 -29.59 9.70 -43.48
N VAL A 383 -29.83 8.78 -42.55
CA VAL A 383 -31.14 8.68 -41.85
C VAL A 383 -31.35 9.89 -40.93
N PHE A 384 -30.30 10.38 -40.27
CA PHE A 384 -30.35 11.61 -39.48
C PHE A 384 -30.54 12.87 -40.34
N TYR A 385 -30.00 12.89 -41.57
CA TYR A 385 -30.11 14.06 -42.46
C TYR A 385 -31.45 14.15 -43.23
N LYS A 386 -32.10 13.02 -43.53
CA LYS A 386 -33.34 12.99 -44.34
C LYS A 386 -34.64 13.22 -43.57
N ASN A 387 -34.65 13.06 -42.23
CA ASN A 387 -35.82 13.34 -41.40
C ASN A 387 -35.50 14.44 -40.36
N PRO A 388 -35.48 15.73 -40.76
CA PRO A 388 -35.14 16.84 -39.87
C PRO A 388 -36.38 17.43 -39.18
N ILE A 389 -37.33 16.59 -38.73
CA ILE A 389 -38.57 17.05 -38.09
C ILE A 389 -38.84 16.19 -36.85
N PRO A 390 -39.13 16.81 -35.69
CA PRO A 390 -39.18 16.13 -34.41
C PRO A 390 -40.38 15.17 -34.35
N LEU A 391 -40.10 13.92 -34.02
CA LEU A 391 -41.05 12.90 -33.64
C LEU A 391 -40.68 12.54 -32.19
N ILE A 392 -41.35 12.91 -31.10
CA ILE A 392 -42.76 13.21 -30.81
C ILE A 392 -42.83 14.14 -29.55
N LYS A 393 -44.02 14.67 -29.25
CA LYS A 393 -44.44 15.45 -28.07
C LYS A 393 -44.25 14.73 -26.73
#